data_AF-A0A7W1T2Z7-F1
#
_entry.id   AF-A0A7W1T2Z7-F1
#
_cell.length_a   1.000
_cell.length_b   1.000
_cell.length_c   1.000
_cell.angle_alpha   90.00
_cell.angle_beta   90.00
_cell.angle_gamma   90.00
#
_symmetry.space_group_name_H-M   'P 1'
#
loop_
_entity.id
_entity.type
_entity.pdbx_description
1 polymer ?
#
loop_
_entity_poly.entity_id
_entity_poly.type
_entity_poly.pdbx_seq_one_letter_code
_entity_poly.pdbx_strand_id
1 'polypeptide(L)'
;MANVHAGTTLGGPIANLTSLETTLFNTGVVEFDKIWDPIQGLGPVFTQTACTGCHSQPTAGGLSTVSVTHFGKTNLDGTFNPLTEEGGDIQQPKSTTKLRNGCTLAGETVPADATIVARRLSIPLFGDGLINSISEADILSNAV
;
A
#
# COMPACT_ATOMS: atom_id res chain seq x y z
N MET A 1 -16.35 -30.54 5.70
CA MET A 1 -15.67 -29.89 4.56
C MET A 1 -16.56 -28.75 4.09
N ALA A 2 -16.27 -27.53 4.50
CA ALA A 2 -17.02 -26.37 4.01
C ALA A 2 -16.59 -26.13 2.57
N ASN A 3 -17.53 -26.19 1.63
CA ASN A 3 -17.27 -25.87 0.22
C ASN A 3 -16.86 -24.40 0.11
N VAL A 4 -15.57 -24.13 -0.05
CA VAL A 4 -14.99 -22.79 -0.31
C VAL A 4 -15.27 -22.33 -1.76
N HIS A 5 -16.33 -22.85 -2.40
CA HIS A 5 -16.66 -22.60 -3.81
C HIS A 5 -17.85 -21.62 -3.97
N ALA A 6 -18.18 -20.85 -2.93
CA ALA A 6 -19.07 -19.70 -3.12
C ALA A 6 -18.28 -18.63 -3.88
N GLY A 7 -18.64 -18.41 -5.15
CA GLY A 7 -17.92 -17.48 -6.04
C GLY A 7 -17.78 -16.10 -5.40
N THR A 8 -16.53 -15.64 -5.27
CA THR A 8 -16.22 -14.30 -4.80
C THR A 8 -15.84 -13.43 -6.00
N THR A 9 -16.37 -12.21 -6.02
CA THR A 9 -15.87 -11.19 -6.96
C THR A 9 -14.50 -10.74 -6.47
N LEU A 10 -13.54 -10.58 -7.38
CA LEU A 10 -12.22 -10.06 -7.01
C LEU A 10 -12.35 -8.68 -6.33
N GLY A 11 -11.67 -8.48 -5.20
CA GLY A 11 -11.82 -7.28 -4.37
C GLY A 11 -13.13 -7.17 -3.59
N GLY A 12 -14.05 -8.12 -3.73
CA GLY A 12 -15.30 -8.20 -2.97
C GLY A 12 -15.16 -9.00 -1.67
N PRO A 13 -16.21 -9.00 -0.82
CA PRO A 13 -16.20 -9.78 0.41
C PRO A 13 -16.25 -11.28 0.08
N ILE A 14 -15.65 -12.09 0.94
CA ILE A 14 -15.84 -13.55 0.90
C ILE A 14 -17.28 -13.91 1.31
N ALA A 15 -17.73 -15.11 0.95
CA ALA A 15 -19.05 -15.57 1.34
C ALA A 15 -19.15 -15.83 2.85
N ASN A 16 -20.37 -15.76 3.38
CA ASN A 16 -20.72 -16.12 4.76
C ASN A 16 -20.07 -15.26 5.86
N LEU A 17 -19.74 -14.00 5.56
CA LEU A 17 -19.38 -13.04 6.60
C LEU A 17 -20.53 -12.87 7.60
N THR A 18 -20.19 -12.76 8.87
CA THR A 18 -21.11 -12.28 9.90
C THR A 18 -21.55 -10.85 9.60
N SER A 19 -22.62 -10.39 10.25
CA SER A 19 -23.07 -9.00 10.13
C SER A 19 -21.99 -7.99 10.53
N LEU A 20 -21.19 -8.32 11.55
CA LEU A 20 -20.07 -7.49 11.98
C LEU A 20 -18.96 -7.44 10.92
N GLU A 21 -18.53 -8.58 10.40
CA GLU A 21 -17.49 -8.64 9.36
C GLU A 21 -17.93 -7.94 8.07
N THR A 22 -19.20 -8.11 7.67
CA THR A 22 -19.77 -7.39 6.51
C THR A 22 -19.72 -5.88 6.73
N THR A 23 -20.03 -5.42 7.94
CA THR A 23 -19.97 -4.00 8.30
C THR A 23 -18.53 -3.49 8.23
N LEU A 24 -17.58 -4.21 8.83
CA LEU A 24 -16.16 -3.87 8.79
C LEU A 24 -15.61 -3.83 7.36
N PHE A 25 -15.97 -4.81 6.53
CA PHE A 25 -15.58 -4.84 5.11
C PHE A 25 -16.09 -3.60 4.38
N ASN A 26 -17.39 -3.30 4.49
CA ASN A 26 -17.99 -2.17 3.80
C ASN A 26 -17.43 -0.82 4.29
N THR A 27 -17.19 -0.66 5.59
CA THR A 27 -16.51 0.52 6.14
C THR A 27 -15.09 0.64 5.61
N GLY A 28 -14.36 -0.48 5.55
CA GLY A 28 -13.02 -0.54 4.98
C GLY A 28 -12.99 -0.11 3.50
N VAL A 29 -13.95 -0.55 2.69
CA VAL A 29 -14.07 -0.13 1.27
C VAL A 29 -14.24 1.39 1.16
N VAL A 30 -15.11 2.00 1.99
CA VAL A 30 -15.31 3.46 1.99
C VAL A 30 -14.01 4.21 2.33
N GLU A 31 -13.29 3.78 3.36
CA GLU A 31 -12.01 4.41 3.72
C GLU A 31 -10.92 4.17 2.66
N PHE A 32 -10.94 3.01 2.00
CA PHE A 32 -9.98 2.66 0.96
C PHE A 32 -10.14 3.50 -0.31
N ASP A 33 -11.39 3.77 -0.69
CA ASP A 33 -11.73 4.57 -1.86
C ASP A 33 -11.63 6.09 -1.62
N LYS A 34 -11.37 6.50 -0.37
CA LYS A 34 -11.27 7.90 0.00
C LYS A 34 -10.15 8.60 -0.76
N ILE A 35 -10.50 9.72 -1.37
CA ILE A 35 -9.54 10.69 -1.92
C ILE A 35 -9.24 11.70 -0.81
N TRP A 36 -7.97 11.77 -0.42
CA TRP A 36 -7.45 12.67 0.59
C TRP A 36 -7.07 14.01 -0.01
N ASP A 37 -7.41 15.08 0.70
CA ASP A 37 -7.02 16.46 0.41
C ASP A 37 -6.31 17.11 1.62
N PRO A 38 -5.75 18.33 1.48
CA PRO A 38 -5.04 18.98 2.58
C PRO A 38 -5.89 19.26 3.83
N ILE A 39 -7.22 19.42 3.70
CA ILE A 39 -8.14 19.63 4.82
C ILE A 39 -8.32 18.32 5.60
N GLN A 40 -8.33 17.20 4.89
CA GLN A 40 -8.46 15.86 5.46
C GLN A 40 -7.14 15.28 5.99
N GLY A 41 -6.03 16.02 5.91
CA GLY A 41 -4.73 15.62 6.43
C GLY A 41 -3.71 15.15 5.39
N LEU A 42 -3.96 15.37 4.09
CA LEU A 42 -2.92 15.14 3.07
C LEU A 42 -1.74 16.07 3.32
N GLY A 43 -0.57 15.48 3.56
CA GLY A 43 0.68 16.18 3.82
C GLY A 43 1.10 17.10 2.67
N PRO A 44 2.03 18.04 2.90
CA PRO A 44 2.44 19.02 1.90
C PRO A 44 3.10 18.37 0.67
N VAL A 45 3.80 17.26 0.89
CA VAL A 45 4.22 16.26 -0.12
C VAL A 45 3.57 14.91 0.20
N PHE A 46 3.42 14.07 -0.82
CA PHE A 46 2.79 12.75 -0.69
C PHE A 46 3.16 11.82 -1.86
N THR A 47 2.86 10.53 -1.70
CA THR A 47 3.00 9.52 -2.74
C THR A 47 1.79 9.48 -3.69
N GLN A 48 0.58 9.42 -3.10
CA GLN A 48 -0.71 9.44 -3.78
C GLN A 48 -1.81 10.07 -2.91
N THR A 49 -2.93 10.43 -3.53
CA THR A 49 -4.11 10.98 -2.84
C THR A 49 -5.12 9.91 -2.43
N ALA A 50 -4.98 8.66 -2.85
CA ALA A 50 -5.91 7.58 -2.53
C ALA A 50 -5.18 6.23 -2.57
N CYS A 51 -5.66 5.26 -1.79
CA CYS A 51 -5.13 3.90 -1.75
C CYS A 51 -5.23 3.22 -3.13
N THR A 52 -6.35 3.43 -3.81
CA THR A 52 -6.61 3.01 -5.19
C THR A 52 -5.65 3.64 -6.22
N GLY A 53 -4.93 4.70 -5.86
CA GLY A 53 -3.88 5.28 -6.69
C GLY A 53 -2.72 4.31 -6.98
N CYS A 54 -2.50 3.33 -6.11
CA CYS A 54 -1.54 2.24 -6.32
C CYS A 54 -2.20 0.85 -6.27
N HIS A 55 -3.38 0.68 -5.68
CA HIS A 55 -4.02 -0.63 -5.52
C HIS A 55 -5.34 -0.71 -6.30
N SER A 56 -5.26 -0.85 -7.61
CA SER A 56 -6.46 -0.72 -8.48
C SER A 56 -6.56 -1.70 -9.64
N GLN A 57 -5.57 -2.57 -9.87
CA GLN A 57 -5.62 -3.49 -11.01
C GLN A 57 -5.79 -4.96 -10.60
N PRO A 58 -6.76 -5.69 -11.19
CA PRO A 58 -7.77 -5.23 -12.15
C PRO A 58 -8.98 -4.52 -11.50
N THR A 59 -9.00 -4.42 -10.17
CA THR A 59 -10.05 -3.76 -9.38
C THR A 59 -9.45 -3.13 -8.13
N ALA A 60 -10.24 -2.35 -7.38
CA ALA A 60 -9.82 -1.78 -6.09
C ALA A 60 -9.27 -2.87 -5.15
N GLY A 61 -8.16 -2.55 -4.49
CA GLY A 61 -7.39 -3.50 -3.67
C GLY A 61 -6.46 -4.41 -4.48
N GLY A 62 -6.37 -4.23 -5.80
CA GLY A 62 -5.49 -5.00 -6.68
C GLY A 62 -4.03 -4.55 -6.67
N LEU A 63 -3.27 -5.01 -7.66
CA LEU A 63 -1.87 -4.63 -7.87
C LEU A 63 -1.74 -3.21 -8.48
N SER A 64 -0.52 -2.69 -8.42
CA SER A 64 -0.18 -1.38 -9.00
C SER A 64 0.33 -1.46 -10.44
N THR A 65 -0.06 -0.48 -11.26
CA THR A 65 0.60 -0.15 -12.53
C THR A 65 1.60 0.98 -12.41
N VAL A 66 1.70 1.60 -11.22
CA VAL A 66 2.65 2.66 -10.91
C VAL A 66 3.65 2.18 -9.86
N SER A 67 4.93 2.44 -10.07
CA SER A 67 5.95 2.08 -9.09
C SER A 67 6.15 3.15 -8.04
N VAL A 68 6.37 2.74 -6.80
CA VAL A 68 6.98 3.57 -5.76
C VAL A 68 8.50 3.50 -5.86
N THR A 69 9.18 4.63 -5.71
CA THR A 69 10.63 4.68 -5.61
C THR A 69 11.02 4.60 -4.14
N HIS A 70 11.73 3.54 -3.78
CA HIS A 70 12.47 3.48 -2.53
C HIS A 70 13.91 3.90 -2.78
N PHE A 71 14.52 4.52 -1.79
CA PHE A 71 15.93 4.84 -1.81
C PHE A 71 16.56 4.69 -0.42
N GLY A 72 17.89 4.65 -0.40
CA GLY A 72 18.65 4.64 0.82
C GLY A 72 20.14 4.68 0.52
N LYS A 73 20.93 4.54 1.57
CA LYS A 73 22.38 4.64 1.51
C LYS A 73 23.02 3.48 2.25
N THR A 74 24.16 3.01 1.75
CA THR A 74 25.03 2.11 2.49
C THR A 74 26.05 2.98 3.22
N ASN A 75 26.10 2.86 4.55
CA ASN A 75 27.12 3.50 5.37
C ASN A 75 28.49 2.87 5.12
N LEU A 76 29.55 3.55 5.58
CA LEU A 76 30.93 3.05 5.44
C LEU A 76 31.16 1.70 6.14
N ASP A 77 30.40 1.42 7.19
CA ASP A 77 30.43 0.15 7.93
C ASP A 77 29.58 -0.97 7.28
N GLY A 78 28.99 -0.69 6.10
CA GLY A 78 28.13 -1.62 5.38
C GLY A 78 26.67 -1.66 5.85
N THR A 79 26.30 -0.91 6.89
CA THR A 79 24.91 -0.85 7.38
C THR A 79 24.00 -0.07 6.43
N PHE A 80 22.71 -0.42 6.42
CA PHE A 80 21.70 0.33 5.66
C PHE A 80 21.29 1.59 6.41
N ASN A 81 21.26 2.70 5.69
CA ASN A 81 20.78 3.99 6.14
C ASN A 81 19.52 4.34 5.32
N PRO A 82 18.34 4.49 5.97
CA PRO A 82 17.09 4.83 5.30
C PRO A 82 16.99 6.32 4.92
N LEU A 83 18.03 7.13 5.16
CA LEU A 83 18.02 8.58 4.94
C LEU A 83 16.86 9.29 5.66
N THR A 84 16.58 8.91 6.92
CA THR A 84 15.47 9.48 7.73
C THR A 84 15.53 11.00 7.83
N GLU A 85 16.73 11.58 7.92
CA GLU A 85 16.94 13.04 7.97
C GLU A 85 16.68 13.73 6.62
N GLU A 86 16.44 12.98 5.54
CA GLU A 86 16.18 13.47 4.19
C GLU A 86 14.80 13.03 3.66
N GLY A 87 13.89 12.64 4.56
CA GLY A 87 12.51 12.24 4.23
C GLY A 87 12.23 10.74 4.38
N GLY A 88 13.25 9.92 4.64
CA GLY A 88 13.10 8.47 4.78
C GLY A 88 13.23 7.73 3.46
N ASP A 89 12.95 6.43 3.47
CA ASP A 89 13.32 5.52 2.38
C ASP A 89 12.31 5.47 1.22
N ILE A 90 11.26 6.29 1.26
CA ILE A 90 10.16 6.32 0.28
C ILE A 90 10.01 7.72 -0.28
N GLN A 91 10.17 7.86 -1.59
CA GLN A 91 9.98 9.13 -2.27
C GLN A 91 8.50 9.57 -2.25
N GLN A 92 8.25 10.84 -1.90
CA GLN A 92 6.97 11.53 -2.00
C GLN A 92 7.00 12.55 -3.17
N PRO A 93 6.88 12.09 -4.44
CA PRO A 93 7.15 12.93 -5.61
C PRO A 93 6.04 13.93 -5.93
N LYS A 94 4.93 13.92 -5.20
CA LYS A 94 3.80 14.83 -5.41
C LYS A 94 3.74 15.88 -4.32
N SER A 95 3.09 17.00 -4.64
CA SER A 95 2.92 18.11 -3.72
C SER A 95 1.53 18.71 -3.80
N THR A 96 1.12 19.32 -2.70
CA THR A 96 -0.14 20.07 -2.54
C THR A 96 -0.12 21.43 -3.23
N THR A 97 0.91 21.81 -4.00
CA THR A 97 0.95 23.04 -4.81
C THR A 97 -0.34 23.27 -5.60
N LYS A 98 -0.94 22.21 -6.17
CA LYS A 98 -2.18 22.29 -6.95
C LYS A 98 -3.46 22.22 -6.09
N LEU A 99 -3.33 21.88 -4.82
CA LEU A 99 -4.44 21.63 -3.88
C LEU A 99 -4.54 22.71 -2.79
N ARG A 100 -3.50 23.54 -2.62
CA ARG A 100 -3.41 24.57 -1.60
C ARG A 100 -2.90 25.87 -2.20
N ASN A 101 -3.72 26.92 -2.16
CA ASN A 101 -3.32 28.25 -2.61
C ASN A 101 -2.10 28.76 -1.84
N GLY A 102 -1.11 29.32 -2.54
CA GLY A 102 0.13 29.82 -1.95
C GLY A 102 1.17 28.76 -1.56
N CYS A 103 0.92 27.47 -1.79
CA CYS A 103 1.93 26.43 -1.60
C CYS A 103 2.83 26.35 -2.84
N THR A 104 4.14 26.50 -2.65
CA THR A 104 5.16 26.44 -3.73
C THR A 104 6.13 25.26 -3.58
N LEU A 105 5.90 24.39 -2.59
CA LEU A 105 6.77 23.24 -2.32
C LEU A 105 6.73 22.26 -3.49
N ALA A 106 7.88 21.83 -4.01
CA ALA A 106 7.94 20.76 -5.00
C ALA A 106 7.82 19.39 -4.33
N GLY A 107 7.43 18.37 -5.11
CA GLY A 107 7.55 16.98 -4.64
C GLY A 107 9.01 16.59 -4.44
N GLU A 108 9.25 15.57 -3.62
CA GLU A 108 10.58 15.07 -3.31
C GLU A 108 11.28 14.49 -4.55
N THR A 109 12.60 14.61 -4.56
CA THR A 109 13.50 13.94 -5.50
C THR A 109 14.39 12.98 -4.74
N VAL A 110 14.90 11.94 -5.41
CA VAL A 110 15.87 11.03 -4.78
C VAL A 110 17.10 11.83 -4.30
N PRO A 111 17.50 11.71 -3.03
CA PRO A 111 18.69 12.35 -2.51
C PRO A 111 19.95 12.05 -3.32
N ALA A 112 20.84 13.05 -3.45
CA ALA A 112 22.03 12.94 -4.28
C ALA A 112 23.06 11.93 -3.73
N ASP A 113 23.03 11.65 -2.43
CA ASP A 113 23.93 10.71 -1.76
C ASP A 113 23.31 9.32 -1.53
N ALA A 114 22.11 9.08 -2.06
CA ALA A 114 21.49 7.76 -2.09
C ALA A 114 22.34 6.81 -2.96
N THR A 115 22.81 5.72 -2.36
CA THR A 115 23.58 4.69 -3.07
C THR A 115 22.72 3.51 -3.51
N ILE A 116 21.49 3.43 -3.00
CA ILE A 116 20.51 2.38 -3.31
C ILE A 116 19.25 3.06 -3.81
N VAL A 117 18.77 2.66 -4.99
CA VAL A 117 17.49 3.09 -5.55
C VAL A 117 16.76 1.87 -6.11
N ALA A 118 15.54 1.64 -5.65
CA ALA A 118 14.74 0.49 -6.06
C ALA A 118 13.30 0.93 -6.37
N ARG A 119 12.75 0.40 -7.47
CA ARG A 119 11.33 0.59 -7.80
C ARG A 119 10.55 -0.65 -7.38
N ARG A 120 9.42 -0.43 -6.72
CA ARG A 120 8.52 -1.52 -6.29
C ARG A 120 7.11 -1.27 -6.81
N LEU A 121 6.42 -2.33 -7.18
CA LEU A 121 4.97 -2.30 -7.44
C LEU A 121 4.26 -2.77 -6.18
N SER A 122 3.17 -2.09 -5.83
CA SER A 122 2.32 -2.54 -4.74
C SER A 122 1.61 -3.84 -5.13
N ILE A 123 1.59 -4.79 -4.19
CA ILE A 123 0.94 -6.09 -4.34
C ILE A 123 -0.59 -5.97 -4.13
N PRO A 124 -1.39 -6.92 -4.63
CA PRO A 124 -2.80 -7.04 -4.26
C PRO A 124 -2.98 -7.18 -2.74
N LEU A 125 -4.09 -6.66 -2.22
CA LEU A 125 -4.46 -6.74 -0.80
C LEU A 125 -5.42 -7.89 -0.50
N PHE A 126 -6.05 -8.46 -1.53
CA PHE A 126 -6.91 -9.63 -1.41
C PHE A 126 -6.11 -10.92 -1.68
N GLY A 127 -6.60 -12.04 -1.13
CA GLY A 127 -6.00 -13.35 -1.32
C GLY A 127 -4.98 -13.71 -0.24
N ASP A 128 -3.95 -12.89 -0.05
CA ASP A 128 -2.81 -13.24 0.82
C ASP A 128 -3.19 -13.40 2.29
N GLY A 129 -4.21 -12.68 2.77
CA GLY A 129 -4.73 -12.84 4.14
C GLY A 129 -5.29 -14.24 4.45
N LEU A 130 -5.63 -15.02 3.42
CA LEU A 130 -6.08 -16.41 3.58
C LEU A 130 -4.92 -17.36 3.91
N ILE A 131 -3.66 -16.95 3.76
CA ILE A 131 -2.54 -17.80 4.18
C ILE A 131 -2.59 -18.07 5.69
N ASN A 132 -3.10 -17.11 6.47
CA ASN A 132 -3.25 -17.24 7.92
C ASN A 132 -4.43 -18.15 8.32
N SER A 133 -5.29 -18.56 7.37
CA SER A 133 -6.35 -19.54 7.63
C SER A 133 -5.90 -20.99 7.39
N ILE A 134 -4.69 -21.19 6.86
CA ILE A 134 -4.09 -22.53 6.74
C ILE A 134 -3.78 -23.04 8.16
N SER A 135 -4.26 -24.23 8.50
CA SER A 135 -4.04 -24.78 9.83
C SER A 135 -2.59 -25.25 10.01
N GLU A 136 -2.09 -25.18 11.24
CA GLU A 136 -0.75 -25.69 11.56
C GLU A 136 -0.58 -27.18 11.20
N ALA A 137 -1.64 -27.98 11.38
CA ALA A 137 -1.62 -29.40 11.02
C ALA A 137 -1.47 -29.60 9.50
N ASP A 138 -2.14 -28.78 8.68
CA ASP A 138 -1.99 -28.82 7.22
C ASP A 138 -0.58 -28.40 6.81
N ILE A 139 0.00 -27.39 7.47
CA ILE A 139 1.39 -26.96 7.24
C ILE A 139 2.36 -28.10 7.57
N LEU A 140 2.24 -28.71 8.75
CA LEU A 140 3.15 -29.76 9.21
C LEU A 140 3.05 -31.04 8.35
N SER A 141 1.85 -31.40 7.88
CA SER A 141 1.66 -32.59 7.04
C SER A 141 2.24 -32.45 5.62
N ASN A 142 2.55 -31.22 5.18
CA ASN A 142 3.09 -30.92 3.86
C ASN A 142 4.49 -30.26 3.93
N ALA A 143 5.10 -30.18 5.11
CA ALA A 143 6.47 -29.70 5.27
C ALA A 143 7.44 -30.78 4.74
N VAL A 144 8.31 -30.39 3.79
CA VAL A 144 9.39 -31.22 3.21
C VAL A 144 10.67 -31.12 4.02
#